data_AF-T0YWE6-F1
#
_entry.id   AF-T0YWE6-F1
#
_cell.length_a   1.000
_cell.length_b   1.000
_cell.length_c   1.000
_cell.angle_alpha   90.00
_cell.angle_beta   90.00
_cell.angle_gamma   90.00
#
_symmetry.space_group_name_H-M   'P 1'
#
loop_
_entity.id
_entity.type
_entity.pdbx_description
1 polymer ?
#
loop_
_entity_poly.entity_id
_entity_poly.type
_entity_poly.pdbx_seq_one_letter_code
_entity_poly.pdbx_strand_id
1 'polypeptide(L)'
;PFGLTRITLASIFFHSLNGVLIGTEYAYNTYWGTALGPLAYNVVIIIVGVILAAPLGIYAFAWSTLAGAFINFLIQVVGVLRIRGATYFPSIAVSHPGIRRILHLIVPVAIGLSIAQLNLLINQSFLASTLAPGSLNALMIASRVMLVPIMFAISIGITLLPNLTRQAAVRDLPSFRRSFSNSLRAVIFISIPASVGLLVLADPIIQVL
;
A
#
# COMPACT_ATOMS: atom_id res chain seq x y z
N PRO A 1 9.12 -0.39 27.87
CA PRO A 1 8.31 -0.97 26.75
C PRO A 1 7.20 -0.05 26.21
N PHE A 2 6.48 0.71 27.05
CA PHE A 2 5.27 1.47 26.63
C PHE A 2 5.50 2.73 25.77
N GLY A 3 6.73 3.26 25.70
CA GLY A 3 7.02 4.50 24.95
C GLY A 3 6.97 4.32 23.43
N LEU A 4 7.55 3.25 22.90
CA LEU A 4 7.62 2.98 21.45
C LEU A 4 6.23 2.78 20.86
N THR A 5 5.41 1.94 21.50
CA THR A 5 4.03 1.66 21.07
C THR A 5 3.18 2.92 21.09
N ARG A 6 3.36 3.81 22.06
CA ARG A 6 2.58 5.06 22.13
C ARG A 6 2.91 6.02 20.99
N ILE A 7 4.18 6.12 20.61
CA ILE A 7 4.62 6.97 19.49
C ILE A 7 4.15 6.38 18.16
N THR A 8 4.27 5.06 17.96
CA THR A 8 3.80 4.42 16.73
C THR A 8 2.27 4.43 16.64
N LEU A 9 1.54 4.31 17.75
CA LEU A 9 0.09 4.51 17.79
C LEU A 9 -0.30 5.92 17.31
N ALA A 10 0.46 6.95 17.67
CA ALA A 10 0.21 8.31 17.16
C ALA A 10 0.37 8.39 15.64
N SER A 11 1.27 7.60 15.03
CA SER A 11 1.43 7.57 13.57
C SER A 11 0.24 6.93 12.84
N ILE A 12 -0.54 6.07 13.50
CA ILE A 12 -1.76 5.44 12.94
C ILE A 12 -2.84 6.48 12.68
N PHE A 13 -2.91 7.52 13.53
CA PHE A 13 -3.84 8.63 13.32
C PHE A 13 -3.58 9.29 11.95
N PHE A 14 -2.33 9.65 11.67
CA PHE A 14 -1.96 10.24 10.38
C PHE A 14 -2.18 9.29 9.19
N HIS A 15 -1.89 7.99 9.35
CA HIS A 15 -2.19 6.99 8.32
C HIS A 15 -3.69 6.88 8.03
N SER A 16 -4.52 6.98 9.06
CA SER A 16 -5.98 6.96 8.91
C SER A 16 -6.48 8.16 8.12
N LEU A 17 -5.94 9.35 8.40
CA LEU A 17 -6.22 10.55 7.62
C LEU A 17 -5.75 10.40 6.16
N ASN A 18 -4.55 9.85 5.95
CA ASN A 18 -4.04 9.56 4.60
C ASN A 18 -4.97 8.64 3.81
N GLY A 19 -5.50 7.58 4.43
CA GLY A 19 -6.44 6.69 3.75
C GLY A 19 -7.66 7.41 3.18
N VAL A 20 -8.21 8.38 3.92
CA VAL A 20 -9.35 9.20 3.45
C VAL A 20 -8.96 10.10 2.29
N LEU A 21 -7.79 10.73 2.37
CA LEU A 21 -7.31 11.62 1.32
C LEU A 21 -6.92 10.85 0.04
N ILE A 22 -6.32 9.67 0.17
CA ILE A 22 -6.03 8.75 -0.94
C ILE A 22 -7.33 8.32 -1.62
N GLY A 23 -8.37 7.97 -0.85
CA GLY A 23 -9.67 7.64 -1.41
C GLY A 23 -10.28 8.79 -2.21
N THR A 24 -10.07 10.03 -1.77
CA THR A 24 -10.50 11.24 -2.49
C THR A 24 -9.71 11.39 -3.80
N GLU A 25 -8.39 11.30 -3.73
CA GLU A 25 -7.50 11.36 -4.89
C GLU A 25 -7.84 10.30 -5.96
N TYR A 26 -8.11 9.06 -5.53
CA TYR A 26 -8.57 7.99 -6.42
C TYR A 26 -9.93 8.30 -7.06
N ALA A 27 -10.86 8.91 -6.33
CA ALA A 27 -12.16 9.30 -6.90
C ALA A 27 -12.03 10.36 -8.00
N TYR A 28 -11.05 11.27 -7.87
CA TYR A 28 -10.77 12.34 -8.84
C TYR A 28 -9.69 11.99 -9.89
N ASN A 29 -9.19 10.74 -9.90
CA ASN A 29 -8.11 10.27 -10.78
C ASN A 29 -6.83 11.14 -10.71
N THR A 30 -6.57 11.75 -9.55
CA THR A 30 -5.34 12.50 -9.27
C THR A 30 -4.46 11.65 -8.39
N TYR A 31 -3.27 11.27 -8.85
CA TYR A 31 -2.39 10.32 -8.14
C TYR A 31 -1.13 10.96 -7.54
N TRP A 32 -1.06 12.29 -7.55
CA TRP A 32 0.18 13.00 -7.24
C TRP A 32 0.60 12.83 -5.78
N GLY A 33 -0.33 13.04 -4.83
CA GLY A 33 -0.09 12.81 -3.41
C GLY A 33 0.13 11.33 -3.13
N THR A 34 -0.71 10.46 -3.71
CA THR A 34 -0.66 9.01 -3.50
C THR A 34 0.65 8.37 -4.01
N ALA A 35 1.27 8.92 -5.04
CA ALA A 35 2.56 8.45 -5.56
C ALA A 35 3.76 9.00 -4.76
N LEU A 36 3.75 10.30 -4.43
CA LEU A 36 4.89 10.95 -3.76
C LEU A 36 4.91 10.75 -2.25
N GLY A 37 3.73 10.62 -1.63
CA GLY A 37 3.59 10.45 -0.19
C GLY A 37 4.40 9.27 0.33
N PRO A 38 4.21 8.04 -0.17
CA PRO A 38 4.95 6.87 0.32
C PRO A 38 6.47 6.99 0.13
N LEU A 39 6.91 7.66 -0.94
CA LEU A 39 8.32 7.93 -1.18
C LEU A 39 8.88 8.87 -0.11
N ALA A 40 8.21 9.99 0.14
CA ALA A 40 8.59 10.93 1.17
C ALA A 40 8.56 10.31 2.58
N TYR A 41 7.57 9.47 2.87
CA TYR A 41 7.49 8.70 4.12
C TYR A 41 8.77 7.89 4.36
N ASN A 42 9.19 7.11 3.36
CA ASN A 42 10.39 6.29 3.46
C ASN A 42 11.68 7.12 3.53
N VAL A 43 11.78 8.19 2.73
CA VAL A 43 12.94 9.10 2.76
C VAL A 43 13.09 9.76 4.13
N VAL A 44 11.99 10.21 4.73
CA VAL A 44 11.99 10.78 6.09
C VAL A 44 12.43 9.72 7.09
N ILE A 45 11.92 8.49 7.00
CA ILE A 45 12.34 7.41 7.90
C ILE A 45 13.85 7.18 7.83
N ILE A 46 14.42 7.16 6.62
CA ILE A 46 15.86 6.93 6.43
C ILE A 46 16.66 8.11 6.98
N ILE A 47 16.34 9.34 6.58
CA ILE A 47 17.11 10.54 6.99
C ILE A 47 17.01 10.76 8.50
N VAL A 48 15.78 10.83 9.01
CA VAL A 48 15.50 11.11 10.42
C VAL A 48 15.94 9.93 11.28
N GLY A 49 15.77 8.70 10.79
CA GLY A 49 16.20 7.48 11.48
C GLY A 49 17.71 7.41 11.64
N VAL A 50 18.48 7.70 10.59
CA VAL A 50 19.94 7.70 10.64
C VAL A 50 20.48 8.82 11.53
N ILE A 51 19.92 10.04 11.44
CA ILE A 51 20.36 11.18 12.25
C ILE A 51 20.08 10.94 13.74
N LEU A 52 18.91 10.41 14.08
CA LEU A 52 18.49 10.18 15.47
C LEU A 52 18.95 8.82 16.02
N ALA A 53 19.49 7.93 15.18
CA ALA A 53 19.96 6.60 15.60
C ALA A 53 21.03 6.69 16.69
N ALA A 54 21.99 7.61 16.54
CA ALA A 54 23.09 7.78 17.50
C ALA A 54 22.61 8.23 18.91
N PRO A 55 21.74 9.24 19.06
CA PRO A 55 21.29 9.68 20.39
C PRO A 55 20.15 8.85 21.01
N LEU A 56 19.30 8.20 20.21
CA LEU A 56 18.02 7.64 20.68
C LEU A 56 17.84 6.13 20.44
N GLY A 57 18.79 5.48 19.75
CA GLY A 57 18.71 4.05 19.43
C GLY A 57 17.38 3.69 18.77
N ILE A 58 16.65 2.71 19.33
CA ILE A 58 15.38 2.22 18.78
C ILE A 58 14.28 3.30 18.76
N TYR A 59 14.32 4.27 19.67
CA TYR A 59 13.33 5.36 19.70
C TYR A 59 13.45 6.32 18.50
N ALA A 60 14.62 6.35 17.85
CA ALA A 60 14.83 7.10 16.61
C ALA A 60 13.82 6.69 15.54
N PHE A 61 13.63 5.39 15.34
CA PHE A 61 12.72 4.86 14.33
C PHE A 61 11.25 5.15 14.65
N ALA A 62 10.86 5.14 15.93
CA ALA A 62 9.51 5.51 16.32
C ALA A 62 9.19 6.98 16.03
N TRP A 63 10.13 7.89 16.31
CA TRP A 63 9.98 9.30 15.95
C TRP A 63 10.02 9.53 14.45
N SER A 64 10.85 8.77 13.74
CA SER A 64 10.99 8.86 12.28
C SER A 64 9.74 8.40 11.55
N THR A 65 9.07 7.34 12.03
CA THR A 65 7.78 6.90 11.46
C THR A 65 6.67 7.90 11.72
N LEU A 66 6.63 8.53 12.90
CA LEU A 66 5.69 9.60 13.19
C LEU A 66 5.91 10.82 12.29
N ALA A 67 7.16 11.29 12.18
CA ALA A 67 7.53 12.41 11.32
C ALA A 67 7.25 12.11 9.84
N GLY A 68 7.57 10.89 9.40
CA GLY A 68 7.26 10.41 8.06
C GLY A 68 5.76 10.42 7.79
N ALA A 69 4.96 9.90 8.72
CA ALA A 69 3.50 9.83 8.57
C ALA A 69 2.88 11.24 8.47
N PHE A 70 3.41 12.19 9.23
CA PHE A 70 3.00 13.58 9.18
C PHE A 70 3.37 14.26 7.84
N ILE A 71 4.58 14.04 7.34
CA ILE A 71 5.02 14.58 6.04
C ILE A 71 4.22 13.97 4.88
N ASN A 72 3.97 12.66 4.95
CA ASN A 72 3.10 11.95 4.01
C ASN A 72 1.70 12.58 3.99
N PHE A 73 1.13 12.84 5.17
CA PHE A 73 -0.14 13.54 5.32
C PHE A 73 -0.14 14.94 4.69
N LEU A 74 0.89 15.75 4.94
CA LEU A 74 1.02 17.07 4.33
C LEU A 74 1.05 17.02 2.80
N ILE A 75 1.82 16.10 2.22
CA ILE A 75 1.90 15.91 0.77
C ILE A 75 0.54 15.50 0.20
N GLN A 76 -0.16 14.60 0.88
CA GLN A 76 -1.48 14.15 0.47
C GLN A 76 -2.53 15.27 0.56
N VAL A 77 -2.46 16.12 1.59
CA VAL A 77 -3.30 17.32 1.72
C VAL A 77 -3.05 18.27 0.55
N VAL A 78 -1.79 18.55 0.20
CA VAL A 78 -1.45 19.40 -0.95
C VAL A 78 -1.95 18.78 -2.25
N GLY A 79 -1.87 17.46 -2.40
CA GLY A 79 -2.41 16.73 -3.56
C GLY A 79 -3.92 16.94 -3.73
N VAL A 80 -4.69 16.79 -2.65
CA VAL A 80 -6.14 17.02 -2.65
C VAL A 80 -6.49 18.49 -2.91
N LEU A 81 -5.76 19.45 -2.33
CA LEU A 81 -5.99 20.88 -2.55
C LEU A 81 -5.69 21.32 -4.00
N ARG A 82 -4.88 20.56 -4.75
CA ARG A 82 -4.59 20.83 -6.16
C ARG A 82 -5.65 20.28 -7.12
N ILE A 83 -6.67 19.57 -6.63
CA ILE A 83 -7.76 19.07 -7.47
C ILE A 83 -8.54 20.27 -8.02
N ARG A 84 -8.52 20.46 -9.34
CA ARG A 84 -9.22 21.56 -10.01
C ARG A 84 -10.73 21.40 -9.82
N GLY A 85 -11.39 22.46 -9.33
CA GLY A 85 -12.85 22.54 -9.21
C GLY A 85 -13.42 22.07 -7.87
N ALA A 86 -12.59 21.64 -6.92
CA ALA A 86 -13.03 21.26 -5.59
C ALA A 86 -12.71 22.37 -4.57
N THR A 87 -13.74 23.06 -4.08
CA THR A 87 -13.62 23.96 -2.93
C THR A 87 -13.78 23.16 -1.64
N TYR A 88 -12.66 22.81 -1.01
CA TYR A 88 -12.67 22.14 0.28
C TYR A 88 -12.72 23.18 1.40
N PHE A 89 -13.82 23.19 2.16
CA PHE A 89 -13.91 23.94 3.41
C PHE A 89 -13.82 22.97 4.59
N PRO A 90 -13.04 23.28 5.63
CA PRO A 90 -13.05 22.49 6.85
C PRO A 90 -14.46 22.56 7.47
N SER A 91 -15.24 21.49 7.28
CA SER A 91 -16.58 21.34 7.83
C SER A 91 -16.65 20.04 8.63
N ILE A 92 -16.95 20.18 9.92
CA ILE A 92 -17.13 19.05 10.84
C ILE A 92 -18.60 18.65 10.80
N ALA A 93 -19.03 18.07 9.67
CA ALA A 93 -20.39 17.58 9.48
C ALA A 93 -20.48 16.09 9.81
N VAL A 94 -20.34 15.75 11.09
CA VAL A 94 -20.27 14.35 11.59
C VAL A 94 -21.55 13.54 11.29
N SER A 95 -22.68 14.22 11.12
CA SER A 95 -23.99 13.61 10.82
C SER A 95 -24.27 13.42 9.31
N HIS A 96 -23.29 13.67 8.43
CA HIS A 96 -23.52 13.55 6.99
C HIS A 96 -23.81 12.10 6.58
N PRO A 97 -24.87 11.82 5.79
CA PRO A 97 -25.25 10.45 5.39
C PRO A 97 -24.13 9.72 4.63
N GLY A 98 -23.24 10.47 3.96
CA GLY A 98 -22.02 9.92 3.33
C GLY A 98 -21.06 9.28 4.32
N ILE A 99 -20.90 9.81 5.53
CA ILE A 99 -20.02 9.23 6.58
C ILE A 99 -20.58 7.87 7.01
N ARG A 100 -21.89 7.77 7.21
CA ARG A 100 -22.55 6.51 7.58
C ARG A 100 -22.38 5.46 6.49
N ARG A 101 -22.44 5.85 5.21
CA ARG A 101 -22.19 4.94 4.08
C ARG A 101 -20.75 4.47 4.03
N ILE A 102 -19.78 5.36 4.26
CA ILE A 102 -18.36 5.01 4.33
C ILE A 102 -18.10 4.02 5.48
N LEU A 103 -18.62 4.29 6.69
CA LEU A 103 -18.46 3.38 7.83
C LEU A 103 -19.03 1.99 7.55
N HIS A 104 -20.20 1.91 6.90
CA HIS A 104 -20.80 0.62 6.53
C HIS A 104 -19.95 -0.17 5.52
N LEU A 105 -19.23 0.52 4.63
CA LEU A 105 -18.31 -0.09 3.66
C LEU A 105 -16.97 -0.48 4.28
N ILE A 106 -16.50 0.25 5.30
CA ILE A 106 -15.25 -0.06 6.00
C ILE A 106 -15.37 -1.39 6.75
N VAL A 107 -16.52 -1.70 7.36
CA VAL A 107 -16.70 -2.96 8.12
C VAL A 107 -16.37 -4.22 7.30
N PRO A 108 -16.99 -4.48 6.12
CA PRO A 108 -16.69 -5.66 5.33
C PRO A 108 -15.25 -5.66 4.78
N VAL A 109 -14.70 -4.49 4.42
CA VAL A 109 -13.30 -4.38 3.97
C VAL A 109 -12.34 -4.73 5.11
N ALA A 110 -12.59 -4.21 6.31
CA ALA A 110 -11.79 -4.49 7.50
C ALA A 110 -11.82 -5.98 7.87
N ILE A 111 -12.99 -6.63 7.78
CA ILE A 111 -13.11 -8.09 7.99
C ILE A 111 -12.29 -8.84 6.93
N GLY A 112 -12.42 -8.48 5.65
CA GLY A 112 -11.66 -9.12 4.56
C GLY A 112 -10.14 -9.01 4.75
N LEU A 113 -9.65 -7.81 5.11
CA LEU A 113 -8.24 -7.59 5.40
C LEU A 113 -7.77 -8.32 6.68
N SER A 114 -8.64 -8.39 7.69
CA SER A 114 -8.35 -9.12 8.93
C SER A 114 -8.20 -10.61 8.70
N ILE A 115 -9.00 -11.22 7.80
CA ILE A 115 -8.85 -12.63 7.41
C ILE A 115 -7.47 -12.88 6.79
N ALA A 116 -6.97 -11.96 5.96
CA ALA A 116 -5.63 -12.08 5.38
C ALA A 116 -4.53 -12.00 6.46
N GLN A 117 -4.68 -11.08 7.42
CA GLN A 117 -3.76 -10.96 8.56
C GLN A 117 -3.81 -12.19 9.47
N LEU A 118 -5.00 -12.76 9.69
CA LEU A 118 -5.17 -14.02 10.42
C LEU A 118 -4.54 -15.19 9.68
N ASN A 119 -4.67 -15.26 8.35
CA ASN A 119 -4.02 -16.29 7.54
C ASN A 119 -2.49 -16.25 7.73
N LEU A 120 -1.90 -15.05 7.71
CA LEU A 120 -0.48 -14.86 8.01
C LEU A 120 -0.12 -15.25 9.44
N LEU A 121 -0.90 -14.84 10.44
CA LEU A 121 -0.64 -15.18 11.84
C LEU A 121 -0.76 -16.68 12.12
N ILE A 122 -1.73 -17.35 11.48
CA ILE A 122 -1.93 -18.80 11.58
C ILE A 122 -0.77 -19.50 10.88
N ASN A 123 -0.40 -19.10 9.67
CA ASN A 123 0.78 -19.62 9.00
C ASN A 123 2.04 -19.42 9.88
N GLN A 124 2.20 -18.26 10.49
CA GLN A 124 3.34 -17.98 11.35
C GLN A 124 3.30 -18.78 12.66
N SER A 125 2.16 -18.92 13.32
CA SER A 125 2.09 -19.55 14.65
C SER A 125 1.99 -21.08 14.56
N PHE A 126 1.35 -21.59 13.50
CA PHE A 126 1.02 -23.01 13.33
C PHE A 126 2.02 -23.74 12.42
N LEU A 127 2.61 -23.07 11.42
CA LEU A 127 3.70 -23.66 10.62
C LEU A 127 5.08 -23.43 11.25
N ALA A 128 5.28 -22.39 12.09
CA ALA A 128 6.55 -22.23 12.84
C ALA A 128 6.84 -23.40 13.78
N SER A 129 5.80 -23.98 14.38
CA SER A 129 5.96 -25.07 15.34
C SER A 129 6.26 -26.41 14.67
N THR A 130 6.02 -26.54 13.36
CA THR A 130 6.23 -27.76 12.57
C THR A 130 7.43 -27.67 11.63
N LEU A 131 7.98 -26.48 11.37
CA LEU A 131 9.14 -26.27 10.49
C LEU A 131 10.43 -25.98 11.29
N ALA A 132 11.57 -26.36 10.71
CA ALA A 132 12.89 -26.10 11.29
C ALA A 132 13.10 -24.59 11.57
N PRO A 133 13.79 -24.21 12.67
CA PRO A 133 14.04 -22.83 13.01
C PRO A 133 14.66 -22.06 11.83
N GLY A 134 14.09 -20.91 11.48
CA GLY A 134 14.51 -20.08 10.34
C GLY A 134 13.65 -20.21 9.08
N SER A 135 12.86 -21.27 8.94
CA SER A 135 12.02 -21.50 7.75
C SER A 135 10.94 -20.42 7.54
N LEU A 136 10.46 -19.83 8.63
CA LEU A 136 9.48 -18.75 8.59
C LEU A 136 10.11 -17.43 8.10
N ASN A 137 11.37 -17.18 8.43
CA ASN A 137 12.10 -16.03 7.90
C ASN A 137 12.39 -16.23 6.40
N ALA A 138 12.78 -17.45 6.00
CA ALA A 138 12.92 -17.82 4.59
C ALA A 138 11.60 -17.65 3.81
N LEU A 139 10.46 -18.04 4.40
CA LEU A 139 9.14 -17.86 3.80
C LEU A 139 8.75 -16.37 3.64
N MET A 140 9.06 -15.53 4.64
CA MET A 140 8.83 -14.08 4.53
C MET A 140 9.71 -13.44 3.46
N ILE A 141 10.98 -13.84 3.37
CA ILE A 141 11.90 -13.35 2.34
C ILE A 141 11.40 -13.78 0.96
N ALA A 142 11.03 -15.06 0.79
CA ALA A 142 10.44 -15.57 -0.45
C ALA A 142 9.16 -14.80 -0.84
N SER A 143 8.30 -14.49 0.13
CA SER A 143 7.08 -13.70 -0.10
C SER A 143 7.38 -12.27 -0.58
N ARG A 144 8.45 -11.63 -0.08
CA ARG A 144 8.89 -10.32 -0.55
C ARG A 144 9.45 -10.36 -1.97
N VAL A 145 10.22 -11.39 -2.29
CA VAL A 145 10.75 -11.60 -3.65
C VAL A 145 9.61 -11.82 -4.65
N MET A 146 8.55 -12.53 -4.23
CA MET A 146 7.35 -12.75 -5.04
C MET A 146 6.55 -11.45 -5.31
N LEU A 147 6.65 -10.43 -4.45
CA LEU A 147 5.98 -9.15 -4.68
C LEU A 147 6.54 -8.40 -5.89
N VAL A 148 7.82 -8.59 -6.25
CA VAL A 148 8.46 -7.90 -7.38
C VAL A 148 7.69 -8.12 -8.70
N PRO A 149 7.42 -9.36 -9.16
CA PRO A 149 6.62 -9.59 -10.36
C PRO A 149 5.15 -9.18 -10.19
N ILE A 150 4.59 -9.36 -8.99
CA ILE A 150 3.16 -9.05 -8.72
C ILE A 150 2.87 -7.54 -8.78
N MET A 151 3.83 -6.69 -8.38
CA MET A 151 3.67 -5.23 -8.41
C MET A 151 3.43 -4.69 -9.83
N PHE A 152 4.02 -5.32 -10.86
CA PHE A 152 3.74 -4.96 -12.26
C PHE A 152 2.29 -5.25 -12.65
N ALA A 153 1.79 -6.43 -12.27
CA ALA A 153 0.40 -6.82 -12.53
C ALA A 153 -0.59 -5.88 -11.81
N ILE A 154 -0.31 -5.53 -10.55
CA ILE A 154 -1.14 -4.61 -9.76
C ILE A 154 -1.14 -3.20 -10.39
N SER A 155 0.02 -2.69 -10.80
CA SER A 155 0.13 -1.35 -11.43
C SER A 155 -0.68 -1.26 -12.71
N ILE A 156 -0.55 -2.25 -13.60
CA ILE A 156 -1.34 -2.32 -14.84
C ILE A 156 -2.84 -2.38 -14.52
N GLY A 157 -3.24 -3.17 -13.53
CA GLY A 157 -4.63 -3.30 -13.10
C GLY A 157 -5.24 -1.98 -12.61
N ILE A 158 -4.54 -1.25 -11.74
CA ILE A 158 -5.00 0.04 -11.19
C ILE A 158 -5.16 1.08 -12.31
N THR A 159 -4.23 1.14 -13.27
CA THR A 159 -4.30 2.08 -14.38
C THR A 159 -5.36 1.70 -15.42
N LEU A 160 -5.64 0.41 -15.61
CA LEU A 160 -6.65 -0.03 -16.58
C LEU A 160 -8.09 0.06 -16.08
N LEU A 161 -8.31 -0.09 -14.77
CA LEU A 161 -9.65 -0.19 -14.21
C LEU A 161 -10.54 1.01 -14.59
N PRO A 162 -10.08 2.28 -14.51
CA PRO A 162 -10.87 3.44 -14.96
C PRO A 162 -11.18 3.43 -16.46
N ASN A 163 -10.26 2.88 -17.26
CA ASN A 163 -10.39 2.81 -18.72
C ASN A 163 -11.42 1.74 -19.14
N LEU A 164 -11.36 0.57 -18.51
CA LEU A 164 -12.31 -0.52 -18.72
C LEU A 164 -13.72 -0.16 -18.25
N THR A 165 -13.86 0.51 -17.10
CA THR A 165 -15.16 0.98 -16.60
C THR A 165 -15.77 2.03 -17.52
N ARG A 166 -14.95 2.94 -18.07
CA ARG A 166 -15.41 3.90 -19.09
C ARG A 166 -15.87 3.21 -20.36
N GLN A 167 -15.08 2.30 -20.94
CA GLN A 167 -15.43 1.58 -22.16
C GLN A 167 -16.70 0.72 -21.98
N ALA A 168 -16.85 0.07 -20.82
CA ALA A 168 -18.06 -0.68 -20.48
C ALA A 168 -19.29 0.22 -20.35
N ALA A 169 -19.16 1.42 -19.76
CA ALA A 169 -20.25 2.37 -19.60
C ALA A 169 -20.79 2.90 -20.95
N VAL A 170 -19.92 3.11 -21.95
CA VAL A 170 -20.34 3.52 -23.30
C VAL A 170 -20.72 2.33 -24.19
N ARG A 171 -20.75 1.10 -23.65
CA ARG A 171 -21.03 -0.16 -24.36
C ARG A 171 -20.10 -0.44 -25.56
N ASP A 172 -18.89 0.12 -25.56
CA ASP A 172 -17.87 -0.14 -26.58
C ASP A 172 -17.12 -1.45 -26.25
N LEU A 173 -17.81 -2.57 -26.51
CA LEU A 173 -17.29 -3.93 -26.30
C LEU A 173 -16.03 -4.25 -27.14
N PRO A 174 -15.89 -3.78 -28.40
CA PRO A 174 -14.66 -3.97 -29.17
C PRO A 174 -13.43 -3.36 -28.49
N SER A 175 -13.50 -2.10 -28.07
CA SER A 175 -12.39 -1.42 -27.39
C SER A 175 -12.10 -2.01 -26.02
N PHE A 176 -13.14 -2.45 -25.30
CA PHE A 176 -13.02 -3.18 -24.03
C PHE A 176 -12.22 -4.47 -24.22
N ARG A 177 -12.62 -5.33 -25.17
CA ARG A 177 -11.92 -6.60 -25.43
C ARG A 177 -10.47 -6.38 -25.84
N ARG A 178 -10.20 -5.36 -26.65
CA ARG A 178 -8.84 -5.04 -27.10
C ARG A 178 -7.96 -4.55 -25.96
N SER A 179 -8.46 -3.62 -25.14
CA SER A 179 -7.74 -3.09 -23.98
C SER A 179 -7.46 -4.19 -22.96
N PHE A 180 -8.46 -5.03 -22.67
CA PHE A 180 -8.31 -6.16 -21.76
C PHE A 180 -7.28 -7.19 -22.28
N SER A 181 -7.38 -7.59 -23.56
CA SER A 181 -6.47 -8.58 -24.13
C SER A 181 -5.02 -8.07 -24.20
N ASN A 182 -4.81 -6.80 -24.56
CA ASN A 182 -3.48 -6.18 -24.59
C ASN A 182 -2.85 -6.16 -23.21
N SER A 183 -3.62 -5.81 -22.18
CA SER A 183 -3.11 -5.77 -20.80
C SER A 183 -2.84 -7.15 -20.25
N LEU A 184 -3.69 -8.14 -20.56
CA LEU A 184 -3.45 -9.51 -20.18
C LEU A 184 -2.15 -10.05 -20.82
N ARG A 185 -1.93 -9.75 -22.12
CA ARG A 185 -0.68 -10.10 -22.81
C ARG A 185 0.52 -9.40 -22.18
N ALA A 186 0.42 -8.12 -21.85
CA ALA A 186 1.51 -7.38 -21.22
C ALA A 186 1.87 -7.96 -19.84
N VAL A 187 0.87 -8.30 -19.02
CA VAL A 187 1.08 -8.95 -17.72
C VAL A 187 1.76 -10.30 -17.91
N ILE A 188 1.25 -11.16 -18.80
CA ILE A 188 1.85 -12.48 -19.05
C ILE A 188 3.28 -12.37 -19.59
N PHE A 189 3.52 -11.43 -20.51
CA PHE A 189 4.82 -11.20 -21.11
C PHE A 189 5.88 -10.74 -20.10
N ILE A 190 5.48 -10.03 -19.04
CA ILE A 190 6.39 -9.61 -17.96
C ILE A 190 6.48 -10.68 -16.87
N SER A 191 5.36 -11.30 -16.49
CA SER A 191 5.29 -12.27 -15.40
C SER A 191 5.99 -13.58 -15.73
N ILE A 192 5.93 -14.08 -16.96
CA ILE A 192 6.60 -15.34 -17.33
C ILE A 192 8.13 -15.21 -17.21
N PRO A 193 8.81 -14.24 -17.86
CA PRO A 193 10.25 -14.08 -17.73
C PRO A 193 10.68 -13.76 -16.30
N ALA A 194 9.91 -12.97 -15.55
CA ALA A 194 10.21 -12.66 -14.16
C ALA A 194 10.14 -13.92 -13.27
N SER A 195 9.12 -14.76 -13.45
CA SER A 195 9.01 -16.05 -12.73
C SER A 195 10.14 -17.01 -13.10
N VAL A 196 10.51 -17.09 -14.39
CA VAL A 196 11.64 -17.92 -14.83
C VAL A 196 12.96 -17.39 -14.27
N GLY A 197 13.17 -16.07 -14.28
CA GLY A 197 14.34 -15.44 -13.69
C GLY A 197 14.44 -15.71 -12.19
N LEU A 198 13.33 -15.63 -11.46
CA LEU A 198 13.29 -15.99 -10.04
C LEU A 198 13.56 -17.47 -9.78
N LEU A 199 13.09 -18.36 -10.65
CA LEU A 199 13.39 -19.80 -10.56
C LEU A 199 14.87 -20.09 -10.80
N VAL A 200 15.49 -19.45 -11.80
CA VAL A 200 16.91 -19.64 -12.13
C VAL A 200 17.83 -19.00 -11.08
N LEU A 201 17.45 -17.83 -10.54
CA LEU A 201 18.21 -17.12 -9.52
C LEU A 201 17.80 -17.50 -8.08
N ALA A 202 17.01 -18.56 -7.89
CA ALA A 202 16.52 -18.96 -6.58
C ALA A 202 17.67 -19.19 -5.59
N ASP A 203 18.71 -19.93 -5.98
CA ASP A 203 19.88 -20.21 -5.15
C ASP A 203 20.70 -18.97 -4.78
N PRO A 204 21.13 -18.11 -5.74
CA PRO A 204 21.89 -16.90 -5.41
C PRO A 204 21.07 -15.87 -4.63
N ILE A 205 19.74 -15.78 -4.84
CA ILE A 205 18.87 -14.88 -4.06
C ILE A 205 18.83 -15.33 -2.60
N ILE A 206 18.74 -16.64 -2.33
CA ILE A 206 18.73 -17.18 -0.98
C ILE A 206 20.10 -17.02 -0.29
N GLN A 207 21.21 -17.08 -1.03
CA GLN A 207 22.56 -16.92 -0.46
C GLN A 207 22.94 -15.48 -0.08
N VAL A 208 22.34 -14.47 -0.73
CA VAL A 208 22.63 -13.04 -0.47
C VAL A 208 21.75 -12.46 0.66
N LEU A 209 20.65 -13.14 1.01
CA LEU A 209 19.65 -12.73 1.99
C LEU A 209 19.82 -13.44 3.34
#